data_AF-A0A3S5BPQ0-F1
#
_entry.id   AF-A0A3S5BPQ0-F1
#
_cell.length_a   1.000
_cell.length_b   1.000
_cell.length_c   1.000
_cell.angle_alpha   90.00
_cell.angle_beta   90.00
_cell.angle_gamma   90.00
#
_symmetry.space_group_name_H-M   'P 1'
#
loop_
_entity.id
_entity.type
_entity.pdbx_description
1 polymer ?
#
loop_
_entity_poly.entity_id
_entity_poly.type
_entity_poly.pdbx_seq_one_letter_code
_entity_poly.pdbx_strand_id
1 'polypeptide(L)'
;MAMALVRYTGTSAKSFFLLNTRNVASVLSAKEKEYYPHLGNRQIVGYGVNGIPIYYDDAAFPFPPIRYQEFTDKISALVEKEKGDWSKLSTEEKRQLYRFSFRRTIAEVTAPNIDWKFGLSWALGVMGFAMSYYLFYLYFGMSFIC
;
A
#
# COMPACT_ATOMS: atom_id res chain seq x y z
N MET A 1 21.66 68.24 -23.52
CA MET A 1 20.45 67.59 -23.00
C MET A 1 20.58 66.09 -23.25
N ALA A 2 20.28 65.29 -22.23
CA ALA A 2 20.87 63.98 -21.97
C ALA A 2 20.24 62.79 -22.72
N MET A 3 21.08 61.76 -22.95
CA MET A 3 20.75 60.40 -23.38
C MET A 3 19.88 59.64 -22.37
N ALA A 4 19.01 58.76 -22.86
CA ALA A 4 18.57 57.58 -22.12
C ALA A 4 18.36 56.39 -23.07
N LEU A 5 19.20 55.36 -22.92
CA LEU A 5 19.12 54.04 -23.56
C LEU A 5 18.13 53.17 -22.77
N VAL A 6 17.05 52.68 -23.39
CA VAL A 6 16.20 51.62 -22.82
C VAL A 6 16.49 50.31 -23.57
N ARG A 7 16.92 49.31 -22.79
CA ARG A 7 17.42 48.01 -23.22
C ARG A 7 16.28 47.11 -23.75
N TYR A 8 16.56 46.39 -24.83
CA TYR A 8 15.76 45.29 -25.37
C TYR A 8 16.03 44.00 -24.59
N THR A 9 15.01 43.35 -24.02
CA THR A 9 15.06 41.92 -23.63
C THR A 9 13.68 41.25 -23.68
N GLY A 10 13.53 40.26 -24.58
CA GLY A 10 12.83 38.98 -24.29
C GLY A 10 11.30 38.91 -24.40
N THR A 11 10.78 38.65 -25.60
CA THR A 11 9.43 38.11 -25.81
C THR A 11 9.32 36.69 -25.27
N SER A 12 8.68 36.57 -24.12
CA SER A 12 8.37 35.36 -23.36
C SER A 12 7.57 34.33 -24.18
N ALA A 13 8.04 33.08 -24.15
CA ALA A 13 7.51 31.88 -24.78
C ALA A 13 6.07 31.52 -24.31
N LYS A 14 5.05 32.23 -24.79
CA LYS A 14 3.64 32.03 -24.41
C LYS A 14 2.82 31.14 -25.36
N SER A 15 3.43 30.22 -26.10
CA SER A 15 2.70 29.45 -27.14
C SER A 15 2.75 27.91 -27.08
N PHE A 16 3.33 27.28 -26.04
CA PHE A 16 3.50 25.81 -26.06
C PHE A 16 2.90 25.03 -24.88
N PHE A 17 2.27 25.69 -23.91
CA PHE A 17 1.64 24.99 -22.78
C PHE A 17 0.21 25.48 -22.55
N LEU A 18 -0.66 25.23 -23.55
CA LEU A 18 -2.09 25.04 -23.31
C LEU A 18 -2.37 23.54 -23.13
N LEU A 19 -1.58 22.85 -22.29
CA LEU A 19 -1.96 21.52 -21.83
C LEU A 19 -3.01 21.69 -20.74
N ASN A 20 -4.27 21.75 -21.18
CA ASN A 20 -5.43 21.12 -20.57
C ASN A 20 -5.26 20.88 -19.05
N THR A 21 -5.46 21.94 -18.26
CA THR A 21 -5.61 21.82 -16.81
C THR A 21 -6.99 21.22 -16.53
N ARG A 22 -7.19 19.94 -16.86
CA ARG A 22 -8.27 19.19 -16.21
C ARG A 22 -7.97 19.28 -14.72
N ASN A 23 -8.84 19.94 -13.98
CA ASN A 23 -8.73 20.05 -12.53
C ASN A 23 -8.59 18.61 -11.99
N VAL A 24 -7.44 18.27 -11.40
CA VAL A 24 -7.14 16.89 -10.97
C VAL A 24 -8.18 16.40 -9.97
N ALA A 25 -8.75 17.29 -9.15
CA ALA A 25 -9.83 16.95 -8.24
C ALA A 25 -11.13 16.54 -8.97
N SER A 26 -11.39 17.05 -10.17
CA SER A 26 -12.55 16.60 -10.98
C SER A 26 -12.39 15.18 -11.50
N VAL A 27 -11.17 14.76 -11.84
CA VAL A 27 -10.88 13.39 -12.32
C VAL A 27 -10.83 12.42 -11.13
N LEU A 28 -10.23 12.85 -10.02
CA LEU A 28 -10.22 12.07 -8.77
C LEU A 28 -11.63 11.85 -8.26
N SER A 29 -12.49 12.88 -8.19
CA SER A 29 -13.85 12.75 -7.64
C SER A 29 -14.77 11.83 -8.47
N ALA A 30 -14.60 11.79 -9.79
CA ALA A 30 -15.33 10.86 -10.65
C ALA A 30 -14.89 9.40 -10.40
N LYS A 31 -13.58 9.17 -10.27
CA LYS A 31 -13.00 7.85 -10.00
C LYS A 31 -13.26 7.39 -8.55
N GLU A 32 -13.27 8.32 -7.61
CA GLU A 32 -13.60 8.09 -6.19
C GLU A 32 -14.97 7.44 -6.04
N LYS A 33 -15.99 8.02 -6.72
CA LYS A 33 -17.38 7.53 -6.67
C LYS A 33 -17.52 6.09 -7.15
N GLU A 34 -16.66 5.65 -8.06
CA GLU A 34 -16.62 4.27 -8.54
C GLU A 34 -16.14 3.30 -7.44
N TYR A 35 -15.17 3.70 -6.62
CA TYR A 35 -14.55 2.82 -5.63
C TYR A 35 -15.21 2.83 -4.24
N TYR A 36 -15.91 3.91 -3.88
CA TYR A 36 -16.59 4.02 -2.58
C TYR A 36 -17.53 2.87 -2.21
N PRO A 37 -18.30 2.26 -3.13
CA PRO A 37 -19.12 1.08 -2.82
C PRO A 37 -18.32 -0.10 -2.25
N HIS A 38 -17.04 -0.24 -2.63
CA HIS A 38 -16.17 -1.35 -2.22
C HIS A 38 -15.22 -0.98 -1.09
N LEU A 39 -14.95 0.32 -0.91
CA LEU A 39 -14.00 0.83 0.08
C LEU A 39 -14.63 1.08 1.45
N GLY A 40 -15.95 1.21 1.54
CA GLY A 40 -16.62 1.62 2.77
C GLY A 40 -16.29 3.06 3.14
N ASN A 41 -16.23 3.37 4.44
CA ASN A 41 -15.95 4.71 4.95
C ASN A 41 -14.44 5.04 5.04
N ARG A 42 -13.60 4.44 4.19
CA ARG A 42 -12.15 4.70 4.14
C ARG A 42 -11.87 5.88 3.22
N GLN A 43 -10.94 6.74 3.64
CA GLN A 43 -10.49 7.87 2.82
C GLN A 43 -9.42 7.46 1.84
N ILE A 44 -9.59 7.89 0.59
CA ILE A 44 -8.56 7.88 -0.44
C ILE A 44 -7.64 9.09 -0.22
N VAL A 45 -6.35 8.82 -0.01
CA VAL A 45 -5.31 9.82 0.29
C VAL A 45 -4.44 10.10 -0.94
N GLY A 46 -4.36 9.15 -1.88
CA GLY A 46 -3.48 9.27 -3.05
C GLY A 46 -3.98 8.52 -4.28
N TYR A 47 -3.23 8.61 -5.36
CA TYR A 47 -3.60 8.04 -6.66
C TYR A 47 -3.44 6.51 -6.73
N GLY A 48 -2.42 5.96 -6.08
CA GLY A 48 -2.14 4.52 -6.05
C GLY A 48 -1.42 4.02 -7.30
N VAL A 49 -1.04 2.75 -7.27
CA VAL A 49 -0.40 2.09 -8.41
C VAL A 49 -1.43 1.91 -9.52
N ASN A 50 -1.09 2.35 -10.74
CA ASN A 50 -1.96 2.33 -11.91
C ASN A 50 -3.28 3.10 -11.72
N GLY A 51 -3.33 4.02 -10.75
CA GLY A 51 -4.50 4.81 -10.42
C GLY A 51 -5.57 4.04 -9.63
N ILE A 52 -5.30 2.82 -9.20
CA ILE A 52 -6.26 2.04 -8.43
C ILE A 52 -5.98 2.31 -6.95
N PRO A 53 -6.96 2.83 -6.20
CA PRO A 53 -6.81 2.98 -4.77
C PRO A 53 -6.99 1.59 -4.16
N ILE A 54 -5.90 0.87 -3.95
CA ILE A 54 -5.86 -0.40 -3.20
C ILE A 54 -4.92 -0.23 -2.02
N TYR A 55 -5.31 -0.74 -0.86
CA TYR A 55 -4.44 -0.82 0.30
C TYR A 55 -3.54 -2.06 0.21
N TYR A 56 -2.23 -1.87 0.35
CA TYR A 56 -1.27 -2.95 0.49
C TYR A 56 -0.07 -2.47 1.30
N ASP A 57 0.44 -3.34 2.19
CA ASP A 57 1.62 -3.06 3.01
C ASP A 57 2.85 -3.59 2.29
N ASP A 58 3.61 -2.70 1.65
CA ASP A 58 4.86 -3.04 0.95
C ASP A 58 5.96 -2.04 1.33
N ALA A 59 7.17 -2.55 1.57
CA ALA A 59 8.34 -1.74 1.84
C ALA A 59 8.77 -0.90 0.61
N ALA A 60 8.49 -1.38 -0.62
CA ALA A 60 8.78 -0.63 -1.85
C ALA A 60 7.80 0.55 -2.05
N PHE A 61 6.58 0.43 -1.53
CA PHE A 61 5.54 1.44 -1.64
C PHE A 61 4.99 1.76 -0.24
N PRO A 62 5.75 2.49 0.59
CA PRO A 62 5.41 2.72 1.99
C PRO A 62 4.17 3.59 2.21
N PHE A 63 3.67 4.24 1.15
CA PHE A 63 2.52 5.15 1.20
C PHE A 63 1.37 4.59 0.34
N PRO A 64 0.50 3.76 0.91
CA PRO A 64 -0.65 3.25 0.20
C PRO A 64 -1.64 4.39 -0.10
N PRO A 65 -2.39 4.31 -1.20
CA PRO A 65 -3.33 5.36 -1.63
C PRO A 65 -4.57 5.51 -0.76
N ILE A 66 -4.82 4.59 0.17
CA ILE A 66 -5.99 4.58 1.06
C ILE A 66 -5.52 4.38 2.50
N ARG A 67 -6.26 4.90 3.48
CA ARG A 67 -6.02 4.58 4.90
C ARG A 67 -6.53 3.19 5.26
N TYR A 68 -5.85 2.50 6.18
CA TYR A 68 -6.20 1.14 6.56
C TYR A 68 -7.62 1.02 7.16
N GLN A 69 -7.95 1.86 8.14
CA GLN A 69 -9.22 1.82 8.86
C GLN A 69 -10.24 2.84 8.35
N GLU A 70 -11.52 2.58 8.62
CA GLU A 70 -12.64 3.47 8.33
C GLU A 70 -12.75 4.63 9.32
N PHE A 71 -13.36 5.73 8.88
CA PHE A 71 -13.65 6.85 9.77
C PHE A 71 -14.71 6.46 10.80
N THR A 72 -14.34 6.64 12.07
CA THR A 72 -15.24 6.57 13.24
C THR A 72 -15.21 7.93 13.94
N ASP A 73 -16.25 8.31 14.69
CA ASP A 73 -16.36 9.63 15.36
C ASP A 73 -15.14 10.00 16.23
N LYS A 74 -14.52 9.02 16.89
CA LYS A 74 -13.30 9.25 17.69
C LYS A 74 -12.10 9.58 16.81
N ILE A 75 -12.00 8.92 15.66
CA ILE A 75 -10.89 9.06 14.73
C ILE A 75 -11.04 10.35 13.93
N SER A 76 -12.26 10.74 13.54
CA SER A 76 -12.49 12.00 12.84
C SER A 76 -12.03 13.19 13.69
N ALA A 77 -12.30 13.18 15.00
CA ALA A 77 -11.78 14.19 15.92
C ALA A 77 -10.24 14.21 15.99
N LEU A 78 -9.59 13.04 15.93
CA LEU A 78 -8.12 12.95 15.88
C LEU A 78 -7.53 13.44 14.56
N VAL A 79 -8.19 13.17 13.43
CA VAL A 79 -7.79 13.65 12.10
C VAL A 79 -7.96 15.17 11.98
N GLU A 80 -8.97 15.76 12.62
CA GLU A 80 -9.07 17.23 12.71
C GLU A 80 -7.92 17.83 13.54
N LYS A 81 -7.50 17.16 14.63
CA LYS A 81 -6.30 17.55 15.37
C LYS A 81 -5.01 17.35 14.56
N GLU A 82 -4.93 16.31 13.71
CA GLU A 82 -3.79 16.00 12.83
C GLU A 82 -3.46 17.18 11.89
N LYS A 83 -4.46 17.96 11.48
CA LYS A 83 -4.27 19.17 10.64
C LYS A 83 -3.57 20.33 11.37
N GLY A 84 -3.54 20.29 12.70
CA GLY A 84 -2.92 21.30 13.55
C GLY A 84 -1.44 21.04 13.85
N ASP A 85 -0.96 21.58 14.96
CA ASP A 85 0.42 21.41 15.41
C ASP A 85 0.63 20.05 16.10
N TRP A 86 1.58 19.26 15.61
CA TRP A 86 1.92 17.92 16.10
C TRP A 86 2.67 17.93 17.43
N SER A 87 3.15 19.09 17.89
CA SER A 87 3.72 19.25 19.23
C SER A 87 2.68 19.03 20.34
N LYS A 88 1.41 19.32 20.05
CA LYS A 88 0.28 19.23 21.01
C LYS A 88 -0.35 17.84 21.08
N LEU A 89 0.01 16.95 20.17
CA LEU A 89 -0.45 15.56 20.13
C LEU A 89 0.36 14.71 21.11
N SER A 90 -0.35 13.95 21.96
CA SER A 90 0.26 12.96 22.84
C SER A 90 0.86 11.79 22.04
N THR A 91 1.81 11.08 22.64
CA THR A 91 2.45 9.90 22.00
C THR A 91 1.43 8.82 21.66
N GLU A 92 0.39 8.66 22.48
CA GLU A 92 -0.67 7.68 22.25
C GLU A 92 -1.57 8.09 21.08
N GLU A 93 -1.95 9.37 20.96
CA GLU A 93 -2.71 9.87 19.81
C GLU A 93 -1.93 9.70 18.50
N LYS A 94 -0.61 9.94 18.52
CA LYS A 94 0.27 9.68 17.36
C LYS A 94 0.28 8.20 16.97
N ARG A 95 0.35 7.30 17.96
CA ARG A 95 0.29 5.85 17.73
C ARG A 95 -1.07 5.43 17.17
N GLN A 96 -2.16 6.02 17.64
CA GLN A 96 -3.50 5.78 17.13
C GLN A 96 -3.66 6.27 15.69
N LEU A 97 -3.17 7.47 15.37
CA LEU A 97 -3.13 7.99 14.00
C LEU A 97 -2.31 7.07 13.08
N TYR A 98 -1.18 6.55 13.58
CA TYR A 98 -0.38 5.58 12.83
C TYR A 98 -1.16 4.29 12.54
N ARG A 99 -1.80 3.69 13.53
CA ARG A 99 -2.58 2.44 13.36
C ARG A 99 -3.88 2.64 12.58
N PHE A 100 -4.40 3.87 12.54
CA PHE A 100 -5.51 4.26 11.69
C PHE A 100 -5.09 4.27 10.20
N SER A 101 -3.94 4.86 9.89
CA SER A 101 -3.42 4.94 8.52
C SER A 101 -2.81 3.62 8.04
N PHE A 102 -2.09 2.91 8.90
CA PHE A 102 -1.32 1.71 8.56
C PHE A 102 -1.69 0.50 9.41
N ARG A 103 -1.80 -0.67 8.77
CA ARG A 103 -2.00 -1.95 9.46
C ARG A 103 -0.70 -2.40 10.12
N ARG A 104 0.38 -2.48 9.34
CA ARG A 104 1.68 -3.02 9.78
C ARG A 104 2.76 -1.95 9.84
N THR A 105 3.74 -2.15 10.71
CA THR A 105 4.97 -1.36 10.67
C THR A 105 5.94 -1.88 9.62
N ILE A 106 6.87 -1.04 9.14
CA ILE A 106 7.90 -1.48 8.20
C ILE A 106 8.74 -2.62 8.80
N ALA A 107 9.01 -2.58 10.11
CA ALA A 107 9.67 -3.68 10.81
C ALA A 107 8.85 -4.98 10.78
N GLU A 108 7.53 -4.90 10.91
CA GLU A 108 6.65 -6.05 10.78
C GLU A 108 6.59 -6.57 9.34
N VAL A 109 6.58 -5.70 8.32
CA VAL A 109 6.53 -6.09 6.89
C VAL A 109 7.81 -6.78 6.45
N THR A 110 8.96 -6.28 6.91
CA THR A 110 10.30 -6.81 6.56
C THR A 110 10.73 -7.97 7.46
N ALA A 111 9.89 -8.41 8.39
CA ALA A 111 10.20 -9.54 9.26
C ALA A 111 10.49 -10.81 8.42
N PRO A 112 11.44 -11.66 8.85
CA PRO A 112 11.81 -12.86 8.10
C PRO A 112 10.64 -13.85 8.04
N ASN A 113 10.25 -14.24 6.82
CA ASN A 113 9.17 -15.20 6.61
C ASN A 113 9.65 -16.65 6.86
N ILE A 114 8.80 -17.44 7.52
CA ILE A 114 9.08 -18.85 7.88
C ILE A 114 8.67 -19.81 6.75
N ASP A 115 8.07 -19.30 5.67
CA ASP A 115 7.45 -20.08 4.60
C ASP A 115 8.41 -21.11 3.97
N TRP A 116 9.71 -20.80 3.88
CA TRP A 116 10.70 -21.74 3.37
C TRP A 116 10.81 -23.02 4.21
N LYS A 117 10.63 -22.91 5.54
CA LYS A 117 10.64 -24.07 6.45
C LYS A 117 9.40 -24.94 6.25
N PHE A 118 8.25 -24.30 6.01
CA PHE A 118 7.02 -25.02 5.66
C PHE A 118 7.18 -25.77 4.33
N GLY A 119 7.75 -25.11 3.31
CA GLY A 119 8.05 -25.75 2.03
C GLY A 119 8.99 -26.96 2.19
N LEU A 120 10.05 -26.83 2.97
CA LEU A 120 10.98 -27.92 3.25
C LEU A 120 10.31 -29.08 4.02
N SER A 121 9.51 -28.77 5.03
CA SER A 121 8.78 -29.78 5.82
C SER A 121 7.79 -30.56 4.95
N TRP A 122 7.08 -29.89 4.06
CA TRP A 122 6.15 -30.55 3.13
C TRP A 122 6.88 -31.47 2.16
N ALA A 123 7.99 -31.01 1.57
CA ALA A 123 8.79 -31.82 0.66
C ALA A 123 9.33 -33.10 1.33
N LEU A 124 9.91 -32.97 2.53
CA LEU A 124 10.41 -34.12 3.29
C LEU A 124 9.27 -35.04 3.75
N GLY A 125 8.12 -34.48 4.14
CA GLY A 125 6.93 -35.24 4.53
C GLY A 125 6.43 -36.13 3.38
N VAL A 126 6.23 -35.55 2.20
CA VAL A 126 5.76 -36.29 1.01
C VAL A 126 6.77 -37.38 0.61
N MET A 127 8.07 -37.07 0.61
CA MET A 127 9.10 -38.08 0.32
C MET A 127 9.12 -39.21 1.36
N GLY A 128 8.96 -38.90 2.64
CA GLY A 128 8.88 -39.88 3.72
C GLY A 128 7.66 -40.80 3.57
N PHE A 129 6.49 -40.25 3.25
CA PHE A 129 5.27 -41.03 2.99
C PHE A 129 5.39 -41.90 1.73
N ALA A 130 6.00 -41.40 0.66
CA ALA A 130 6.23 -42.18 -0.55
C ALA A 130 7.17 -43.38 -0.28
N MET A 131 8.25 -43.16 0.48
CA MET A 131 9.21 -44.20 0.82
C MET A 131 8.57 -45.26 1.73
N SER A 132 7.81 -44.87 2.76
CA SER A 132 7.15 -45.83 3.64
C SER A 132 6.09 -46.66 2.92
N TYR A 133 5.33 -46.04 2.00
CA TYR A 133 4.38 -46.73 1.14
C TYR A 133 5.08 -47.75 0.23
N TYR A 134 6.20 -47.38 -0.41
CA TYR A 134 6.97 -48.30 -1.24
C TYR A 134 7.48 -49.51 -0.45
N LEU A 135 8.00 -49.29 0.77
CA LEU A 135 8.44 -50.37 1.65
C LEU A 135 7.30 -51.27 2.10
N PHE A 136 6.12 -50.71 2.40
CA PHE A 136 4.92 -51.48 2.71
C PHE A 136 4.53 -52.40 1.54
N TYR A 137 4.56 -51.89 0.31
CA TYR A 137 4.30 -52.69 -0.89
C TYR A 137 5.32 -53.81 -1.10
N LEU A 138 6.61 -53.56 -0.86
CA LEU A 138 7.62 -54.61 -0.98
C LEU A 138 7.48 -55.70 0.09
N TYR A 139 7.20 -55.32 1.34
CA TYR A 139 7.10 -56.27 2.45
C TYR A 139 5.81 -57.10 2.38
N PHE A 140 4.67 -56.46 2.16
CA PHE A 140 3.37 -57.14 2.13
C PHE A 140 2.91 -57.55 0.74
N GLY A 141 3.40 -56.97 -0.35
CA GLY A 141 3.04 -57.38 -1.70
C GLY A 141 3.85 -58.58 -2.20
N MET A 142 5.14 -58.67 -1.85
CA MET A 142 6.02 -59.75 -2.30
C MET A 142 5.84 -61.04 -1.49
N SER A 143 5.41 -60.94 -0.24
CA SER A 143 5.18 -62.09 0.66
C SER A 143 3.95 -62.95 0.28
N PHE A 144 3.06 -62.49 -0.62
CA PHE A 144 1.88 -63.25 -1.08
C PHE A 144 2.04 -63.84 -2.49
N ILE A 145 3.18 -63.61 -3.15
CA ILE A 145 3.43 -64.03 -4.55
C ILE A 145 4.40 -65.24 -4.63
N CYS A 146 5.10 -65.58 -3.53
CA CYS A 146 5.84 -66.84 -3.37
C CYS A 146 5.04 -67.82 -2.51
#